data_AF-A0A3M1A5X6-F1
#
_entry.id   AF-A0A3M1A5X6-F1
#
_cell.length_a   1.000
_cell.length_b   1.000
_cell.length_c   1.000
_cell.angle_alpha   90.00
_cell.angle_beta   90.00
_cell.angle_gamma   90.00
#
_symmetry.space_group_name_H-M   'P 1'
#
loop_
_entity.id
_entity.type
_entity.pdbx_description
1 polymer ?
#
loop_
_entity_poly.entity_id
_entity_poly.type
_entity_poly.pdbx_seq_one_letter_code
_entity_poly.pdbx_strand_id
1 'polypeptide(L)'
;REISGKVVLIRKLDGDTLVVPRMKQKAYHTFPSHRRLSCQACHSAWTPQCYGCHEIYQKTETQLDKLSGKETPGAWSERRSFLRFERPILGIGPGGKRVELFAPGCQVFLTAFNKKAAVETTFTALAMGAFDPHTTRKTVPTCEYCHSLPKVMGLGEARMQFSGKDSISVAYLYDAPRSGLGRPYPLTAFVLPNGQPLQTTNRKGARPFSAQELDHILRANLCLPCHDTYQDAIYRDFAKSWQRFWASKRLPCWQALQPSRPASPSF
;
A
#
# COMPACT_ATOMS: atom_id res chain seq x y z
N ARG A 1 -30.62 0.94 -12.86
CA ARG A 1 -32.09 1.04 -12.62
C ARG A 1 -32.54 -0.24 -11.95
N GLU A 2 -33.71 -0.27 -11.31
CA GLU A 2 -34.30 -1.52 -10.85
C GLU A 2 -35.42 -1.91 -11.81
N ILE A 3 -35.37 -3.12 -12.36
CA ILE A 3 -36.38 -3.69 -13.25
C ILE A 3 -36.75 -5.05 -12.68
N SER A 4 -38.03 -5.25 -12.36
CA SER A 4 -38.57 -6.49 -11.79
C SER A 4 -37.77 -7.00 -10.57
N GLY A 5 -37.43 -6.10 -9.64
CA GLY A 5 -36.69 -6.43 -8.42
C GLY A 5 -35.19 -6.69 -8.60
N LYS A 6 -34.64 -6.51 -9.81
CA LYS A 6 -33.22 -6.69 -10.11
C LYS A 6 -32.58 -5.35 -10.46
N VAL A 7 -31.40 -5.11 -9.89
CA VAL A 7 -30.56 -3.99 -10.32
C VAL A 7 -29.98 -4.34 -11.68
N VAL A 8 -30.18 -3.46 -12.66
CA VAL A 8 -29.70 -3.61 -14.03
C VAL A 8 -28.87 -2.41 -14.48
N LEU A 9 -27.84 -2.71 -15.27
CA LEU A 9 -27.07 -1.77 -16.06
C LEU A 9 -27.61 -1.81 -17.50
N ILE A 10 -27.89 -0.64 -18.08
CA ILE A 10 -28.29 -0.52 -19.48
C ILE A 10 -27.04 -0.18 -20.29
N ARG A 11 -26.72 -1.02 -21.27
CA ARG A 11 -25.56 -0.83 -22.13
C ARG A 11 -25.82 0.34 -23.09
N LYS A 12 -24.87 1.27 -23.16
CA LYS A 12 -25.01 2.50 -23.96
C LYS A 12 -25.11 2.24 -25.46
N LEU A 13 -24.46 1.18 -25.96
CA LEU A 13 -24.31 0.92 -27.40
C LEU A 13 -25.60 0.43 -28.08
N ASP A 14 -26.41 -0.35 -27.37
CA ASP A 14 -27.57 -1.06 -27.95
C ASP A 14 -28.82 -1.07 -27.04
N GLY A 15 -28.73 -0.55 -25.82
CA GLY A 15 -29.85 -0.52 -24.88
C GLY A 15 -30.09 -1.84 -24.14
N ASP A 16 -29.25 -2.86 -24.34
CA ASP A 16 -29.40 -4.15 -23.66
C ASP A 16 -29.27 -4.02 -22.14
N THR A 17 -29.99 -4.87 -21.42
CA THR A 17 -29.95 -4.91 -19.95
C THR A 17 -29.03 -6.01 -19.44
N LEU A 18 -28.06 -5.64 -18.61
CA LEU A 18 -27.22 -6.57 -17.86
C LEU A 18 -27.64 -6.58 -16.39
N VAL A 19 -27.97 -7.75 -15.85
CA VAL A 19 -28.26 -7.90 -14.41
C VAL A 19 -26.97 -7.69 -13.62
N VAL A 20 -27.01 -6.76 -12.66
CA VAL A 20 -25.89 -6.47 -11.75
C VAL A 20 -26.08 -7.29 -10.48
N PRO A 21 -25.22 -8.30 -10.22
CA PRO A 21 -25.32 -9.08 -9.00
C PRO A 21 -25.12 -8.19 -7.78
N ARG A 22 -25.97 -8.36 -6.76
CA ARG A 22 -25.80 -7.67 -5.48
C ARG A 22 -24.71 -8.33 -4.64
N MET A 23 -24.04 -7.51 -3.83
CA MET A 23 -23.07 -7.97 -2.83
C MET A 23 -23.75 -8.96 -1.88
N LYS A 24 -23.12 -10.12 -1.66
CA LYS A 24 -23.63 -11.14 -0.72
C LYS A 24 -23.49 -10.63 0.71
N GLN A 25 -24.51 -10.83 1.55
CA GLN A 25 -24.44 -10.55 3.00
C GLN A 25 -23.76 -11.70 3.74
N LYS A 26 -22.45 -11.85 3.52
CA LYS A 26 -21.61 -12.88 4.17
C LYS A 26 -20.62 -12.20 5.12
N ALA A 27 -20.11 -12.95 6.10
CA ALA A 27 -19.24 -12.41 7.15
C ALA A 27 -18.05 -11.59 6.60
N TYR A 28 -17.41 -12.05 5.51
CA TYR A 28 -16.30 -11.33 4.87
C TYR A 28 -16.68 -9.97 4.25
N HIS A 29 -17.96 -9.72 3.96
CA HIS A 29 -18.47 -8.41 3.52
C HIS A 29 -19.05 -7.58 4.67
N THR A 30 -19.50 -8.22 5.75
CA THR A 30 -20.19 -7.56 6.87
C THR A 30 -19.31 -7.43 8.12
N PHE A 31 -18.03 -7.82 8.05
CA PHE A 31 -17.13 -7.82 9.19
C PHE A 31 -16.88 -6.41 9.72
N PRO A 32 -17.28 -6.07 10.96
CA PRO A 32 -17.23 -4.69 11.45
C PRO A 32 -15.83 -4.07 11.43
N SER A 33 -14.80 -4.85 11.76
CA SER A 33 -13.40 -4.36 11.79
C SER A 33 -12.87 -3.97 10.41
N HIS A 34 -13.51 -4.45 9.33
CA HIS A 34 -13.12 -4.18 7.94
C HIS A 34 -14.03 -3.16 7.24
N ARG A 35 -15.00 -2.56 7.93
CA ARG A 35 -15.97 -1.60 7.35
C ARG A 35 -15.36 -0.41 6.62
N ARG A 36 -14.11 -0.05 6.94
CA ARG A 36 -13.38 1.06 6.32
C ARG A 36 -12.75 0.68 4.98
N LEU A 37 -12.53 -0.60 4.70
CA LEU A 37 -11.95 -1.05 3.43
C LEU A 37 -12.85 -0.64 2.25
N SER A 38 -12.24 -0.15 1.18
CA SER A 38 -12.90 -0.06 -0.10
C SER A 38 -13.07 -1.47 -0.69
N CYS A 39 -14.04 -1.65 -1.60
CA CYS A 39 -14.21 -2.93 -2.29
C CYS A 39 -12.91 -3.34 -3.01
N GLN A 40 -12.22 -2.37 -3.60
CA GLN A 40 -11.00 -2.61 -4.34
C GLN A 40 -9.83 -3.07 -3.46
N ALA A 41 -9.80 -2.70 -2.18
CA ALA A 41 -8.75 -3.12 -1.26
C ALA A 41 -8.70 -4.65 -1.13
N CYS A 42 -9.84 -5.32 -1.26
CA CYS A 42 -9.94 -6.78 -1.30
C CYS A 42 -9.95 -7.33 -2.73
N HIS A 43 -10.55 -6.61 -3.68
CA HIS A 43 -10.86 -7.15 -5.00
C HIS A 43 -9.87 -6.79 -6.10
N SER A 44 -8.83 -6.01 -5.87
CA SER A 44 -7.78 -5.76 -6.87
C SER A 44 -6.71 -6.85 -6.84
N ALA A 45 -6.30 -7.34 -8.01
CA ALA A 45 -5.29 -8.39 -8.12
C ALA A 45 -3.87 -7.84 -7.92
N TRP A 46 -3.57 -6.70 -8.54
CA TRP A 46 -2.27 -6.03 -8.54
C TRP A 46 -2.44 -4.56 -8.97
N THR A 47 -1.43 -3.73 -8.76
CA THR A 47 -1.40 -2.33 -9.16
C THR A 47 -0.10 -2.03 -9.89
N PRO A 48 -0.13 -1.32 -11.04
CA PRO A 48 1.08 -0.85 -11.70
C PRO A 48 1.74 0.23 -10.84
N GLN A 49 3.04 0.10 -10.61
CA GLN A 49 3.79 0.93 -9.66
C GLN A 49 5.08 1.43 -10.30
N CYS A 50 5.05 2.67 -10.80
CA CYS A 50 6.19 3.36 -11.39
C CYS A 50 7.00 4.07 -10.29
N TYR A 51 8.03 3.41 -9.77
CA TYR A 51 8.88 4.00 -8.74
C TYR A 51 10.00 4.81 -9.37
N GLY A 52 10.12 6.08 -8.96
CA GLY A 52 11.19 7.00 -9.36
C GLY A 52 11.20 7.32 -10.86
N CYS A 53 10.87 8.56 -11.20
CA CYS A 53 11.13 9.15 -12.51
C CYS A 53 12.18 10.24 -12.32
N HIS A 54 13.27 10.17 -13.08
CA HIS A 54 14.25 11.23 -13.20
C HIS A 54 13.91 12.09 -14.42
N GLU A 55 13.44 13.30 -14.15
CA GLU A 55 13.18 14.32 -15.16
C GLU A 55 14.44 15.16 -15.36
N ILE A 56 14.95 15.14 -16.59
CA ILE A 56 16.14 15.89 -16.95
C ILE A 56 15.73 16.97 -17.94
N TYR A 57 16.06 18.23 -17.63
CA TYR A 57 15.84 19.36 -18.52
C TYR A 57 17.18 19.92 -19.00
N GLN A 58 17.38 19.96 -20.32
CA GLN A 58 18.62 20.45 -20.94
C GLN A 58 18.33 21.70 -21.78
N LYS A 59 18.78 22.88 -21.32
CA LYS A 59 18.58 24.15 -22.04
C LYS A 59 19.41 24.28 -23.33
N THR A 60 20.38 23.39 -23.55
CA THR A 60 21.24 23.36 -24.74
C THR A 60 20.60 22.65 -25.93
N GLU A 61 19.59 21.81 -25.67
CA GLU A 61 18.94 20.95 -26.66
C GLU A 61 17.66 21.60 -27.21
N THR A 62 17.05 20.98 -28.23
CA THR A 62 15.71 21.33 -28.71
C THR A 62 14.76 20.15 -28.61
N GLN A 63 13.46 20.43 -28.49
CA GLN A 63 12.42 19.40 -28.50
C GLN A 63 11.17 19.91 -29.22
N LEU A 64 10.51 19.00 -29.94
CA LEU A 64 9.21 19.21 -30.55
C LEU A 64 8.16 19.59 -29.49
N ASP A 65 7.69 20.83 -29.57
CA ASP A 65 6.46 21.24 -28.91
C ASP A 65 5.26 20.60 -29.62
N LYS A 66 4.59 19.65 -28.95
CA LYS A 66 3.45 18.92 -29.49
C LYS A 66 2.21 19.78 -29.71
N LEU A 67 2.13 20.98 -29.13
CA LEU A 67 1.02 21.90 -29.34
C LEU A 67 1.21 22.74 -30.61
N SER A 68 2.40 23.31 -30.81
CA SER A 68 2.68 24.12 -32.00
C SER A 68 3.22 23.32 -33.20
N GLY A 69 3.70 22.08 -32.97
CA GLY A 69 4.33 21.23 -33.99
C GLY A 69 5.72 21.71 -34.41
N LYS A 70 6.37 22.57 -33.62
CA LYS A 70 7.67 23.16 -33.94
C LYS A 70 8.73 22.73 -32.92
N GLU A 71 9.98 22.64 -33.37
CA GLU A 71 11.12 22.51 -32.48
C GLU A 71 11.29 23.80 -31.66
N THR A 72 11.40 23.65 -30.34
CA THR A 72 11.57 24.77 -29.40
C THR A 72 12.81 24.56 -28.52
N PRO A 73 13.47 25.62 -28.03
CA PRO A 73 14.62 25.48 -27.15
C PRO A 73 14.29 24.82 -25.81
N GLY A 74 15.19 23.96 -25.34
CA GLY A 74 15.02 23.15 -24.15
C GLY A 74 14.47 21.77 -24.49
N ALA A 75 15.09 20.72 -23.95
CA ALA A 75 14.58 19.36 -24.08
C ALA A 75 14.38 18.70 -22.72
N TRP A 76 13.26 18.01 -22.59
CA TRP A 76 12.92 17.14 -21.47
C TRP A 76 13.18 15.69 -21.82
N SER A 77 13.84 14.97 -20.93
CA SER A 77 13.95 13.51 -20.99
C SER A 77 13.62 12.89 -19.64
N GLU A 78 12.74 11.89 -19.66
CA GLU A 78 12.37 11.09 -18.50
C GLU A 78 13.20 9.79 -18.48
N ARG A 79 13.76 9.44 -17.32
CA ARG A 79 14.29 8.10 -17.03
C ARG A 79 13.49 7.51 -15.89
N ARG A 80 13.23 6.21 -15.91
CA ARG A 80 12.52 5.52 -14.81
C ARG A 80 13.50 4.67 -14.01
N SER A 81 13.36 4.66 -12.68
CA SER A 81 14.14 3.77 -11.81
C SER A 81 13.65 2.33 -11.97
N PHE A 82 12.39 2.04 -11.63
CA PHE A 82 11.81 0.70 -11.84
C PHE A 82 10.28 0.70 -11.90
N LEU A 83 9.73 -0.33 -12.54
CA LEU A 83 8.30 -0.59 -12.63
C LEU A 83 7.98 -1.94 -12.00
N ARG A 84 6.87 -2.03 -11.27
CA ARG A 84 6.35 -3.30 -10.75
C ARG A 84 4.87 -3.44 -10.99
N PHE A 85 4.44 -4.68 -11.17
CA PHE A 85 3.04 -5.08 -11.28
C PHE A 85 2.75 -6.02 -10.13
N GLU A 86 2.56 -5.44 -8.96
CA GLU A 86 2.52 -6.19 -7.72
C GLU A 86 1.42 -5.67 -6.79
N ARG A 87 1.43 -6.21 -5.57
CA ARG A 87 0.46 -5.94 -4.52
C ARG A 87 0.41 -4.44 -4.20
N PRO A 88 -0.78 -3.83 -4.09
CA PRO A 88 -0.90 -2.42 -3.75
C PRO A 88 -0.43 -2.15 -2.32
N ILE A 89 -0.04 -0.91 -2.08
CA ILE A 89 0.02 -0.36 -0.73
C ILE A 89 -1.41 0.02 -0.32
N LEU A 90 -1.73 -0.11 0.96
CA LEU A 90 -2.96 0.43 1.54
C LEU A 90 -2.65 1.67 2.36
N GLY A 91 -3.61 2.58 2.38
CA GLY A 91 -3.57 3.80 3.18
C GLY A 91 -4.96 4.39 3.33
N ILE A 92 -5.06 5.56 3.95
CA ILE A 92 -6.33 6.28 4.04
C ILE A 92 -6.52 7.08 2.76
N GLY A 93 -7.59 6.79 2.03
CA GLY A 93 -7.90 7.41 0.75
C GLY A 93 -8.40 8.86 0.86
N PRO A 94 -8.69 9.50 -0.29
CA PRO A 94 -9.24 10.85 -0.34
C PRO A 94 -10.50 10.99 0.54
N GLY A 95 -10.60 12.12 1.24
CA GLY A 95 -11.69 12.35 2.20
C GLY A 95 -11.49 11.72 3.58
N GLY A 96 -10.39 10.98 3.81
CA GLY A 96 -9.88 10.69 5.15
C GLY A 96 -10.59 9.57 5.92
N LYS A 97 -11.50 8.82 5.28
CA LYS A 97 -12.37 7.85 5.97
C LYS A 97 -12.11 6.39 5.62
N ARG A 98 -11.91 6.09 4.33
CA ARG A 98 -11.79 4.73 3.81
C ARG A 98 -10.34 4.31 3.64
N VAL A 99 -10.09 3.01 3.76
CA VAL A 99 -8.83 2.39 3.40
C VAL A 99 -8.87 2.04 1.93
N GLU A 100 -7.92 2.58 1.17
CA GLU A 100 -7.85 2.48 -0.28
C GLU A 100 -6.44 2.10 -0.74
N LEU A 101 -6.32 1.75 -2.02
CA LEU A 101 -5.06 1.36 -2.64
C LEU A 101 -4.27 2.59 -3.00
N PHE A 102 -2.97 2.52 -2.75
CA PHE A 102 -1.99 3.50 -3.13
C PHE A 102 -0.93 2.85 -4.02
N ALA A 103 -0.44 3.65 -4.96
CA ALA A 103 0.76 3.39 -5.73
C ALA A 103 1.46 4.73 -6.00
N PRO A 104 2.70 4.71 -6.51
CA PRO A 104 3.39 5.94 -6.90
C PRO A 104 2.50 6.79 -7.79
N GLY A 105 2.18 8.00 -7.33
CA GLY A 105 1.47 8.99 -8.13
C GLY A 105 2.46 9.67 -9.06
N CYS A 106 3.39 10.42 -8.44
CA CYS A 106 4.57 10.98 -9.11
C CYS A 106 5.72 10.94 -8.11
N GLN A 107 6.78 10.18 -8.40
CA GLN A 107 8.03 10.20 -7.63
C GLN A 107 9.12 10.80 -8.49
N VAL A 108 9.25 12.12 -8.46
CA VAL A 108 10.09 12.87 -9.38
C VAL A 108 11.40 13.27 -8.72
N PHE A 109 12.49 12.97 -9.42
CA PHE A 109 13.82 13.55 -9.22
C PHE A 109 14.09 14.45 -10.42
N LEU A 110 14.24 15.75 -10.21
CA LEU A 110 14.52 16.67 -11.31
C LEU A 110 15.98 17.12 -11.29
N THR A 111 16.58 17.18 -12.48
CA THR A 111 17.82 17.90 -12.71
C THR A 111 17.67 18.80 -13.93
N ALA A 112 17.84 20.11 -13.74
CA ALA A 112 17.85 21.07 -14.83
C ALA A 112 19.29 21.55 -15.07
N PHE A 113 19.71 21.57 -16.33
CA PHE A 113 21.01 22.05 -16.76
C PHE A 113 20.88 23.39 -17.48
N ASN A 114 21.79 24.32 -17.18
CA ASN A 114 21.86 25.59 -17.87
C ASN A 114 22.51 25.47 -19.26
N LYS A 115 22.60 26.58 -19.99
CA LYS A 115 23.22 26.63 -21.33
C LYS A 115 24.72 26.31 -21.36
N LYS A 116 25.38 26.22 -20.20
CA LYS A 116 26.79 25.81 -20.06
C LYS A 116 26.92 24.34 -19.63
N ALA A 117 25.84 23.56 -19.74
CA ALA A 117 25.74 22.17 -19.26
C ALA A 117 26.04 21.98 -17.76
N ALA A 118 25.98 23.05 -16.96
CA ALA A 118 26.11 22.96 -15.51
C ALA A 118 24.74 22.78 -14.85
N VAL A 119 24.69 22.03 -13.75
CA VAL A 119 23.47 21.85 -12.96
C VAL A 119 23.01 23.22 -12.45
N GLU A 120 21.81 23.61 -12.84
CA GLU A 120 21.15 24.85 -12.46
C GLU A 120 20.24 24.65 -11.25
N THR A 121 19.47 23.57 -11.26
CA THR A 121 18.59 23.23 -10.14
C THR A 121 18.34 21.74 -10.06
N THR A 122 18.06 21.29 -8.84
CA THR A 122 17.57 19.95 -8.56
C THR A 122 16.41 20.03 -7.59
N PHE A 123 15.45 19.12 -7.72
CA PHE A 123 14.46 18.92 -6.67
C PHE A 123 14.04 17.46 -6.59
N THR A 124 13.43 17.10 -5.47
CA THR A 124 12.79 15.79 -5.29
C THR A 124 11.39 15.97 -4.76
N ALA A 125 10.42 15.36 -5.43
CA ALA A 125 9.03 15.32 -5.00
C ALA A 125 8.53 13.87 -5.05
N LEU A 126 8.27 13.28 -3.89
CA LEU A 126 7.76 11.91 -3.77
C LEU A 126 6.31 11.94 -3.34
N ALA A 127 5.41 11.57 -4.23
CA ALA A 127 3.98 11.53 -3.98
C ALA A 127 3.40 10.14 -4.31
N MET A 128 2.56 9.67 -3.41
CA MET A 128 1.73 8.48 -3.59
C MET A 128 0.30 8.91 -3.94
N GLY A 129 -0.34 8.16 -4.84
CA GLY A 129 -1.69 8.42 -5.31
C GLY A 129 -2.62 7.26 -4.97
N ALA A 130 -3.80 7.59 -4.46
CA ALA A 130 -4.88 6.61 -4.34
C ALA A 130 -5.56 6.41 -5.69
N PHE A 131 -5.69 5.17 -6.17
CA PHE A 131 -6.43 4.89 -7.40
C PHE A 131 -6.92 3.44 -7.51
N ASP A 132 -7.91 3.23 -8.39
CA ASP A 132 -8.42 1.93 -8.78
C ASP A 132 -7.57 1.36 -9.94
N PRO A 133 -6.84 0.24 -9.75
CA PRO A 133 -5.96 -0.31 -10.77
C PRO A 133 -6.67 -1.02 -11.91
N HIS A 134 -8.01 -1.16 -11.87
CA HIS A 134 -8.81 -1.89 -12.84
C HIS A 134 -8.42 -3.38 -12.99
N THR A 135 -7.88 -3.97 -11.93
CA THR A 135 -7.46 -5.38 -11.86
C THR A 135 -8.42 -6.21 -11.02
N THR A 136 -9.72 -5.88 -11.09
CA THR A 136 -10.74 -6.49 -10.26
C THR A 136 -10.83 -8.00 -10.48
N ARG A 137 -10.87 -8.77 -9.39
CA ARG A 137 -10.94 -10.24 -9.38
C ARG A 137 -11.96 -10.76 -8.38
N LYS A 138 -12.38 -12.02 -8.60
CA LYS A 138 -13.34 -12.72 -7.73
C LYS A 138 -12.71 -13.23 -6.43
N THR A 139 -11.49 -13.75 -6.50
CA THR A 139 -10.73 -14.23 -5.34
C THR A 139 -10.08 -13.07 -4.61
N VAL A 140 -10.04 -13.11 -3.28
CA VAL A 140 -9.49 -12.02 -2.45
C VAL A 140 -8.17 -12.47 -1.80
N PRO A 141 -7.30 -11.53 -1.37
CA PRO A 141 -6.13 -11.86 -0.57
C PRO A 141 -6.48 -12.62 0.72
N THR A 142 -5.51 -13.41 1.21
CA THR A 142 -5.61 -14.03 2.54
C THR A 142 -5.43 -13.00 3.65
N CYS A 143 -5.73 -13.36 4.90
CA CYS A 143 -5.57 -12.46 6.04
C CYS A 143 -4.10 -11.99 6.20
N GLU A 144 -3.15 -12.90 6.05
CA GLU A 144 -1.71 -12.65 6.20
C GLU A 144 -1.19 -11.65 5.16
N TYR A 145 -1.83 -11.62 3.98
CA TYR A 145 -1.47 -10.66 2.94
C TYR A 145 -1.52 -9.23 3.46
N CYS A 146 -2.60 -8.87 4.15
CA CYS A 146 -2.81 -7.51 4.62
C CYS A 146 -2.17 -7.28 6.00
N HIS A 147 -2.21 -8.31 6.85
CA HIS A 147 -1.80 -8.20 8.25
C HIS A 147 -0.32 -8.51 8.51
N SER A 148 0.37 -9.19 7.59
CA SER A 148 1.75 -9.64 7.80
C SER A 148 2.75 -9.00 6.83
N LEU A 149 2.31 -8.44 5.70
CA LEU A 149 3.22 -7.89 4.68
C LEU A 149 3.52 -6.40 4.91
N PRO A 150 4.78 -6.03 5.20
CA PRO A 150 5.16 -4.63 5.46
C PRO A 150 4.83 -3.72 4.27
N LYS A 151 5.02 -4.24 3.06
CA LYS A 151 4.77 -3.49 1.83
C LYS A 151 3.31 -3.03 1.71
N VAL A 152 2.36 -3.92 1.99
CA VAL A 152 0.92 -3.64 1.91
C VAL A 152 0.52 -2.58 2.94
N MET A 153 1.17 -2.55 4.10
CA MET A 153 0.98 -1.52 5.13
C MET A 153 1.70 -0.19 4.82
N GLY A 154 2.43 -0.11 3.71
CA GLY A 154 3.21 1.08 3.33
C GLY A 154 4.57 1.18 4.01
N LEU A 155 5.01 0.16 4.73
CA LEU A 155 6.32 0.10 5.38
C LEU A 155 7.45 -0.32 4.42
N GLY A 156 7.19 -0.32 3.11
CA GLY A 156 8.15 -0.70 2.08
C GLY A 156 8.43 -2.19 1.97
N GLU A 157 9.27 -2.55 1.01
CA GLU A 157 9.81 -3.91 0.88
C GLU A 157 10.83 -4.15 2.00
N ALA A 158 10.39 -4.85 3.04
CA ALA A 158 11.16 -5.02 4.27
C ALA A 158 10.87 -6.37 4.93
N ARG A 159 11.80 -6.81 5.78
CA ARG A 159 11.53 -7.78 6.83
C ARG A 159 11.04 -7.01 8.05
N MET A 160 9.96 -7.47 8.68
CA MET A 160 9.45 -6.89 9.92
C MET A 160 9.73 -7.82 11.09
N GLN A 161 10.13 -7.26 12.22
CA GLN A 161 10.32 -7.98 13.47
C GLN A 161 9.54 -7.29 14.58
N PHE A 162 8.93 -8.10 15.44
CA PHE A 162 8.25 -7.64 16.65
C PHE A 162 9.25 -7.63 17.81
N SER A 163 9.34 -6.50 18.52
CA SER A 163 10.10 -6.35 19.75
C SER A 163 9.14 -6.11 20.91
N GLY A 164 8.68 -7.21 21.53
CA GLY A 164 7.67 -7.14 22.59
C GLY A 164 6.27 -6.79 22.07
N LYS A 165 5.46 -6.16 22.94
CA LYS A 165 4.02 -5.94 22.71
C LYS A 165 3.71 -4.78 21.75
N ASP A 166 4.53 -3.73 21.77
CA ASP A 166 4.16 -2.44 21.19
C ASP A 166 5.23 -1.89 20.20
N SER A 167 6.29 -2.64 19.91
CA SER A 167 7.36 -2.19 19.02
C SER A 167 7.54 -3.12 17.83
N ILE A 168 7.59 -2.52 16.64
CA ILE A 168 8.00 -3.20 15.42
C ILE A 168 9.20 -2.48 14.81
N SER A 169 10.16 -3.26 14.33
CA SER A 169 11.27 -2.78 13.52
C SER A 169 11.13 -3.31 12.11
N VAL A 170 11.62 -2.52 11.15
CA VAL A 170 11.68 -2.91 9.73
C VAL A 170 13.11 -2.85 9.25
N ALA A 171 13.54 -3.91 8.57
CA ALA A 171 14.80 -3.97 7.87
C ALA A 171 14.51 -4.02 6.37
N TYR A 172 14.77 -2.92 5.66
CA TYR A 172 14.51 -2.81 4.23
C TYR A 172 15.37 -3.81 3.43
N LEU A 173 14.78 -4.39 2.39
CA LEU A 173 15.50 -5.28 1.47
C LEU A 173 16.43 -4.50 0.53
N TYR A 174 16.10 -3.24 0.25
CA TYR A 174 16.89 -2.35 -0.59
C TYR A 174 17.70 -1.37 0.26
N ASP A 175 19.01 -1.34 0.04
CA ASP A 175 19.96 -0.42 0.70
C ASP A 175 19.91 0.97 0.02
N ALA A 176 18.89 1.75 0.40
CA ALA A 176 18.68 3.10 -0.15
C ALA A 176 19.88 4.04 0.09
N PRO A 177 20.52 4.10 1.27
CA PRO A 177 21.72 4.90 1.47
C PRO A 177 22.85 4.59 0.48
N ARG A 178 23.18 3.31 0.27
CA ARG A 178 24.28 2.93 -0.63
C ARG A 178 23.94 3.07 -2.11
N SER A 179 22.67 3.14 -2.46
CA SER A 179 22.24 3.24 -3.86
C SER A 179 22.41 4.62 -4.49
N GLY A 180 22.73 5.66 -3.71
CA GLY A 180 22.74 7.04 -4.21
C GLY A 180 21.37 7.71 -4.28
N LEU A 181 20.30 7.07 -3.75
CA LEU A 181 18.95 7.66 -3.68
C LEU A 181 18.88 8.93 -2.80
N GLY A 182 19.92 9.18 -1.98
CA GLY A 182 20.01 10.35 -1.12
C GLY A 182 19.05 10.31 0.07
N ARG A 183 18.51 9.14 0.43
CA ARG A 183 17.51 8.94 1.48
C ARG A 183 17.73 7.62 2.21
N PRO A 184 17.34 7.52 3.50
CA PRO A 184 17.55 6.31 4.31
C PRO A 184 16.48 5.22 4.12
N TYR A 185 15.55 5.38 3.17
CA TYR A 185 14.44 4.48 2.93
C TYR A 185 14.20 4.25 1.43
N PRO A 186 13.67 3.08 1.02
CA PRO A 186 13.37 2.80 -0.37
C PRO A 186 12.15 3.58 -0.85
N LEU A 187 12.04 3.80 -2.16
CA LEU A 187 10.89 4.44 -2.81
C LEU A 187 9.55 3.73 -2.54
N THR A 188 9.61 2.46 -2.17
CA THR A 188 8.44 1.64 -1.79
C THR A 188 7.88 1.98 -0.41
N ALA A 189 8.64 2.67 0.45
CA ALA A 189 8.25 3.01 1.81
C ALA A 189 7.44 4.31 1.82
N PHE A 190 6.19 4.21 2.23
CA PHE A 190 5.23 5.31 2.34
C PHE A 190 5.20 5.89 3.75
N VAL A 191 5.48 5.07 4.77
CA VAL A 191 5.40 5.43 6.19
C VAL A 191 6.43 4.67 7.00
N LEU A 192 6.86 5.26 8.12
CA LEU A 192 7.66 4.59 9.14
C LEU A 192 6.77 3.84 10.16
N PRO A 193 7.33 2.87 10.90
CA PRO A 193 6.60 2.18 11.97
C PRO A 193 5.92 3.09 13.01
N ASN A 194 6.51 4.25 13.29
CA ASN A 194 5.95 5.26 14.19
C ASN A 194 4.82 6.12 13.54
N GLY A 195 4.36 5.78 12.33
CA GLY A 195 3.32 6.50 11.61
C GLY A 195 3.79 7.79 10.92
N GLN A 196 5.09 8.12 10.95
CA GLN A 196 5.61 9.29 10.25
C GLN A 196 5.52 9.08 8.73
N PRO A 197 4.80 9.94 7.99
CA PRO A 197 4.75 9.87 6.53
C PRO A 197 6.12 10.14 5.91
N LEU A 198 6.51 9.34 4.91
CA LEU A 198 7.75 9.52 4.15
C LEU A 198 7.53 10.21 2.80
N GLN A 199 6.30 10.15 2.29
CA GLN A 199 5.92 10.70 0.98
C GLN A 199 4.60 11.44 1.09
N THR A 200 4.41 12.44 0.23
CA THR A 200 3.17 13.22 0.19
C THR A 200 2.07 12.47 -0.55
N THR A 201 0.88 13.03 -0.56
CA THR A 201 -0.25 12.56 -1.37
C THR A 201 -0.79 13.67 -2.23
N ASN A 202 -1.35 13.32 -3.37
CA ASN A 202 -1.88 14.27 -4.36
C ASN A 202 -3.35 14.68 -4.11
N ARG A 203 -3.98 14.21 -3.02
CA ARG A 203 -5.42 14.41 -2.74
C ARG A 203 -5.65 14.73 -1.27
N LYS A 204 -6.57 15.68 -1.00
CA LYS A 204 -6.90 16.10 0.37
C LYS A 204 -7.42 14.93 1.22
N GLY A 205 -6.86 14.80 2.43
CA GLY A 205 -7.21 13.75 3.39
C GLY A 205 -6.57 12.38 3.10
N ALA A 206 -5.95 12.20 1.93
CA ALA A 206 -5.22 10.99 1.62
C ALA A 206 -3.90 10.96 2.41
N ARG A 207 -3.57 9.83 3.05
CA ARG A 207 -2.35 9.68 3.86
C ARG A 207 -1.99 8.21 4.06
N PRO A 208 -0.75 7.89 4.46
CA PRO A 208 -0.47 6.56 4.99
C PRO A 208 -1.21 6.30 6.31
N PHE A 209 -1.15 5.06 6.80
CA PHE A 209 -1.63 4.71 8.13
C PHE A 209 -0.89 5.46 9.24
N SER A 210 -1.59 5.76 10.33
CA SER A 210 -0.97 6.24 11.56
C SER A 210 -0.32 5.09 12.35
N ALA A 211 0.50 5.41 13.36
CA ALA A 211 1.07 4.40 14.27
C ALA A 211 -0.01 3.50 14.89
N GLN A 212 -1.12 4.10 15.32
CA GLN A 212 -2.25 3.36 15.91
C GLN A 212 -2.94 2.45 14.90
N GLU A 213 -3.11 2.90 13.65
CA GLU A 213 -3.69 2.07 12.60
C GLU A 213 -2.76 0.90 12.23
N LEU A 214 -1.45 1.14 12.14
CA LEU A 214 -0.44 0.10 11.93
C LEU A 214 -0.47 -0.93 13.08
N ASP A 215 -0.43 -0.48 14.33
CA ASP A 215 -0.53 -1.34 15.51
C ASP A 215 -1.80 -2.21 15.46
N HIS A 216 -2.97 -1.62 15.20
CA HIS A 216 -4.22 -2.39 15.08
C HIS A 216 -4.17 -3.45 13.97
N ILE A 217 -3.60 -3.13 12.81
CA ILE A 217 -3.43 -4.11 11.72
C ILE A 217 -2.51 -5.25 12.17
N LEU A 218 -1.40 -4.92 12.81
CA LEU A 218 -0.36 -5.87 13.20
C LEU A 218 -0.78 -6.78 14.36
N ARG A 219 -1.61 -6.31 15.29
CA ARG A 219 -2.11 -7.14 16.40
C ARG A 219 -2.86 -8.37 15.91
N ALA A 220 -3.66 -8.22 14.86
CA ALA A 220 -4.39 -9.34 14.27
C ALA A 220 -3.42 -10.41 13.74
N ASN A 221 -2.26 -10.02 13.20
CA ASN A 221 -1.25 -10.92 12.66
C ASN A 221 -0.81 -12.00 13.67
N LEU A 222 -0.66 -11.66 14.95
CA LEU A 222 -0.28 -12.63 15.98
C LEU A 222 -1.36 -13.68 16.25
N CYS A 223 -2.62 -13.39 15.92
CA CYS A 223 -3.74 -14.31 16.13
C CYS A 223 -4.02 -15.17 14.90
N LEU A 224 -3.64 -14.72 13.69
CA LEU A 224 -3.96 -15.39 12.42
C LEU A 224 -3.51 -16.86 12.33
N PRO A 225 -2.35 -17.29 12.89
CA PRO A 225 -1.95 -18.71 12.82
C PRO A 225 -2.96 -19.68 13.44
N CYS A 226 -3.82 -19.22 14.37
CA CYS A 226 -4.84 -20.04 15.02
C CYS A 226 -6.27 -19.58 14.72
N HIS A 227 -6.45 -18.35 14.22
CA HIS A 227 -7.73 -17.70 14.04
C HIS A 227 -7.78 -17.06 12.64
N ASP A 228 -8.09 -17.87 11.63
CA ASP A 228 -8.02 -17.48 10.21
C ASP A 228 -9.40 -17.26 9.55
N THR A 229 -10.48 -17.35 10.33
CA THR A 229 -11.86 -17.17 9.85
C THR A 229 -12.53 -15.93 10.42
N TYR A 230 -13.37 -15.28 9.61
CA TYR A 230 -14.13 -14.08 10.03
C TYR A 230 -15.11 -14.32 11.18
N GLN A 231 -15.53 -15.57 11.38
CA GLN A 231 -16.51 -15.96 12.41
C GLN A 231 -15.87 -16.31 13.75
N ASP A 232 -14.53 -16.29 13.85
CA ASP A 232 -13.85 -16.65 15.08
C ASP A 232 -14.32 -15.77 16.26
N ALA A 233 -14.53 -16.41 17.41
CA ALA A 233 -15.03 -15.77 18.61
C ALA A 233 -14.10 -14.65 19.11
N ILE A 234 -12.79 -14.73 18.83
CA ILE A 234 -11.83 -13.69 19.25
C ILE A 234 -12.16 -12.33 18.64
N TYR A 235 -12.83 -12.29 17.49
CA TYR A 235 -13.13 -11.06 16.76
C TYR A 235 -14.43 -10.37 17.19
N ARG A 236 -15.25 -11.02 18.04
CA ARG A 236 -16.47 -10.39 18.59
C ARG A 236 -16.13 -9.19 19.48
N ASP A 237 -15.08 -9.34 20.28
CA ASP A 237 -14.46 -8.28 21.07
C ASP A 237 -12.95 -8.47 21.02
N PHE A 238 -12.34 -7.95 19.96
CA PHE A 238 -10.90 -8.13 19.73
C PHE A 238 -10.06 -7.43 20.79
N ALA A 239 -10.53 -6.31 21.35
CA ALA A 239 -9.81 -5.60 22.40
C ALA A 239 -9.69 -6.44 23.67
N LYS A 240 -10.80 -7.07 24.10
CA LYS A 240 -10.81 -7.99 25.23
C LYS A 240 -9.98 -9.25 24.96
N SER A 241 -10.07 -9.81 23.76
CA SER A 241 -9.26 -10.97 23.35
C SER A 241 -7.76 -10.67 23.38
N TRP A 242 -7.37 -9.49 22.90
CA TRP A 242 -5.99 -9.00 22.94
C TRP A 242 -5.46 -8.85 24.38
N GLN A 243 -6.26 -8.27 25.27
CA GLN A 243 -5.90 -8.17 26.69
C GLN A 243 -5.72 -9.55 27.33
N ARG A 244 -6.63 -10.49 27.05
CA ARG A 244 -6.55 -11.88 27.54
C ARG A 244 -5.28 -12.59 27.04
N PHE A 245 -4.91 -12.39 25.78
CA PHE A 245 -3.71 -12.98 25.17
C PHE A 245 -2.45 -12.65 25.97
N TRP A 246 -2.25 -11.37 26.33
CA TRP A 246 -1.08 -10.94 27.10
C TRP A 246 -1.19 -11.24 28.61
N ALA A 247 -2.40 -11.33 29.16
CA ALA A 247 -2.61 -11.61 30.58
C ALA A 247 -2.38 -13.08 30.96
N SER A 248 -2.58 -14.03 30.02
CA SER A 248 -2.51 -15.46 30.31
C SER A 248 -1.49 -16.18 29.44
N LYS A 249 -0.31 -16.44 30.02
CA LYS A 249 0.74 -17.27 29.40
C LYS A 249 0.36 -18.75 29.26
N ARG A 250 -0.80 -19.17 29.78
CA ARG A 250 -1.32 -20.53 29.71
C ARG A 250 -2.15 -20.80 28.46
N LEU A 251 -2.42 -19.78 27.65
CA LEU A 251 -3.18 -19.97 26.41
C LEU A 251 -2.39 -20.83 25.42
N PRO A 252 -3.02 -21.78 24.72
CA PRO A 252 -2.35 -22.57 23.69
C PRO A 252 -1.66 -21.70 22.63
N CYS A 253 -2.31 -20.60 22.22
CA CYS A 253 -1.74 -19.65 21.27
C CYS A 253 -0.50 -18.90 21.82
N TRP A 254 -0.42 -18.64 23.13
CA TRP A 254 0.76 -18.04 23.74
C TRP A 254 1.95 -19.01 23.71
N GLN A 255 1.70 -20.29 23.99
CA GLN A 255 2.71 -21.35 23.98
C GLN A 255 3.25 -21.59 22.58
N ALA A 256 2.37 -21.60 21.57
CA ALA A 256 2.74 -21.79 20.16
C ALA A 256 3.62 -20.67 19.60
N LEU A 257 3.57 -19.46 20.19
CA LEU A 257 4.36 -18.30 19.76
C LEU A 257 5.69 -18.15 20.51
N GLN A 258 5.98 -19.01 21.50
CA GLN A 258 7.30 -19.00 22.12
C GLN A 258 8.32 -19.57 21.12
N PRO A 259 9.49 -18.94 20.95
CA PRO A 259 10.55 -19.54 20.15
C PRO A 259 10.84 -20.94 20.71
N SER A 260 10.76 -21.96 19.86
CA SER A 260 11.27 -23.29 20.20
C SER A 260 12.70 -23.11 20.64
N ARG A 261 13.05 -23.55 21.86
CA ARG A 261 14.46 -23.64 22.28
C ARG A 261 15.22 -24.32 21.15
N PRO A 262 16.31 -23.76 20.61
CA PRO A 262 17.15 -24.52 19.70
C PRO A 262 17.51 -25.82 20.43
N ALA A 263 17.34 -26.96 19.77
CA ALA A 263 17.87 -28.21 20.30
C ALA A 263 19.36 -27.95 20.54
N SER A 264 19.82 -28.17 21.78
CA SER A 264 21.25 -28.13 22.09
C SER A 264 21.95 -29.00 21.05
N PRO A 265 22.99 -28.50 20.35
CA PRO A 265 23.75 -29.36 19.47
C PRO A 265 24.30 -30.50 20.32
N SER A 266 23.87 -31.71 20.02
CA SER A 266 24.51 -32.93 20.52
C SER A 266 25.92 -32.96 19.91
N PHE A 267 26.90 -32.55 20.70
CA PHE A 267 28.31 -32.84 20.46
C PHE A 267 28.61 -34.27 20.88
#